data_AF-A0A0L6JMA5-F1
#
_entry.id   AF-A0A0L6JMA5-F1
#
_cell.length_a   1.000
_cell.length_b   1.000
_cell.length_c   1.000
_cell.angle_alpha   90.00
_cell.angle_beta   90.00
_cell.angle_gamma   90.00
#
_symmetry.space_group_name_H-M   'P 1'
#
loop_
_entity.id
_entity.type
_entity.pdbx_description
1 polymer ?
#
loop_
_entity_poly.entity_id
_entity_poly.type
_entity_poly.pdbx_seq_one_letter_code
_entity_poly.pdbx_strand_id
1 'polypeptide(L)'
;MYDQSFIQNSEYRKRFGDMEDITRKEADTLYKKIINEVASGLKQYGFRKSNSVTLERVNEYMIQILNFQRHTHLPTITINTAIRPLFINSTDDRILPLCKRLDKFDSKESSWYPIRRDTKTASGELLSIIINRVLPYFEHLDSPENIIHNREMLEAGEYTSPSSVILPCALKTGNMEVSILYLDKEIDRVNAQIAQGADPNEYRRYLDYFMYLKSLIVKGSFHEIYSLLKSYEKAFLEKKYKKKS
;
A
#
# COMPACT_ATOMS: atom_id res chain seq x y z
N MET A 1 -22.39 -0.39 28.63
CA MET A 1 -21.45 0.37 29.48
C MET A 1 -20.11 -0.32 29.37
N TYR A 2 -19.08 0.36 28.85
CA TYR A 2 -17.71 -0.11 28.97
C TYR A 2 -17.01 0.73 30.04
N ASP A 3 -16.15 0.03 30.76
CA ASP A 3 -15.48 0.40 32.00
C ASP A 3 -14.67 1.70 31.88
N GLN A 4 -14.72 2.53 32.94
CA GLN A 4 -14.02 3.81 33.05
C GLN A 4 -12.48 3.66 33.10
N SER A 5 -11.97 2.43 32.97
CA SER A 5 -10.56 2.09 32.83
C SER A 5 -9.94 2.45 31.46
N PHE A 6 -10.74 2.95 30.51
CA PHE A 6 -10.30 3.24 29.13
C PHE A 6 -9.24 4.36 28.99
N ILE A 7 -9.03 5.18 30.04
CA ILE A 7 -8.04 6.27 30.07
C ILE A 7 -7.19 6.19 31.35
N GLN A 8 -6.59 5.04 31.64
CA GLN A 8 -5.61 4.91 32.73
C GLN A 8 -4.28 4.26 32.32
N ASN A 9 -3.92 4.25 31.03
CA ASN A 9 -2.55 3.90 30.67
C ASN A 9 -1.61 5.09 30.94
N SER A 10 -0.84 5.01 32.02
CA SER A 10 0.18 5.99 32.42
C SER A 10 1.24 6.21 31.33
N GLU A 11 1.54 5.18 30.53
CA GLU A 11 2.39 5.32 29.33
C GLU A 11 1.76 6.18 28.23
N TYR A 12 0.44 6.20 28.14
CA TYR A 12 -0.29 6.92 27.11
C TYR A 12 -0.36 8.43 27.38
N ARG A 13 -0.65 8.82 28.63
CA ARG A 13 -0.54 10.21 29.08
C ARG A 13 0.91 10.71 29.02
N LYS A 14 1.90 9.85 29.30
CA LYS A 14 3.32 10.19 29.12
C LYS A 14 3.69 10.46 27.64
N ARG A 15 3.12 9.73 26.68
CA ARG A 15 3.47 9.84 25.25
C ARG A 15 2.74 10.97 24.51
N PHE A 16 1.52 11.31 24.91
CA PHE A 16 0.68 12.25 24.16
C PHE A 16 0.18 13.46 24.97
N GLY A 17 0.55 13.56 26.26
CA GLY A 17 0.06 14.60 27.16
C GLY A 17 -1.38 14.38 27.62
N ASP A 18 -1.99 15.42 28.18
CA ASP A 18 -3.42 15.45 28.51
C ASP A 18 -4.22 15.47 27.20
N MET A 19 -4.64 14.29 26.73
CA MET A 19 -5.61 14.21 25.64
C MET A 19 -6.97 14.68 26.11
N GLU A 20 -7.67 15.38 25.22
CA GLU A 20 -9.07 15.74 25.41
C GLU A 20 -9.91 14.48 25.72
N ASP A 21 -10.81 14.57 26.70
CA ASP A 21 -11.82 13.56 26.94
C ASP A 21 -12.79 13.50 25.74
N ILE A 22 -12.48 12.60 24.81
CA ILE A 22 -13.23 12.38 23.57
C ILE A 22 -13.95 11.03 23.68
N THR A 23 -15.27 11.07 23.54
CA THR A 23 -16.06 9.83 23.51
C THR A 23 -15.85 9.04 22.22
N ARG A 24 -16.14 7.74 22.20
CA ARG A 24 -16.02 6.92 20.98
C ARG A 24 -16.83 7.46 19.80
N LYS A 25 -18.07 7.92 20.06
CA LYS A 25 -18.96 8.50 19.04
C LYS A 25 -18.42 9.82 18.49
N GLU A 26 -17.84 10.63 19.36
CA GLU A 26 -17.17 11.87 18.98
C GLU A 26 -15.91 11.57 18.15
N ALA A 27 -15.08 10.60 18.57
CA ALA A 27 -13.91 10.15 17.81
C ALA A 27 -14.27 9.64 16.41
N ASP A 28 -15.38 8.90 16.25
CA ASP A 28 -15.87 8.46 14.93
C ASP A 28 -16.23 9.65 14.02
N THR A 29 -16.81 10.70 14.60
CA THR A 29 -17.22 11.91 13.87
C THR A 29 -15.99 12.71 13.45
N LEU A 30 -15.06 12.92 14.38
CA LEU A 30 -13.81 13.64 14.13
C LEU A 30 -12.92 12.89 13.12
N TYR A 31 -12.82 11.56 13.23
CA TYR A 31 -12.10 10.69 12.29
C TYR A 31 -12.59 10.89 10.84
N LYS A 32 -13.91 10.83 10.61
CA LYS A 32 -14.48 11.06 9.27
C LYS A 32 -14.21 12.48 8.78
N LYS A 33 -14.29 13.47 9.67
CA LYS A 33 -14.02 14.87 9.32
C LYS A 33 -12.56 15.07 8.91
N ILE A 34 -11.60 14.50 9.64
CA ILE A 34 -10.17 14.52 9.29
C ILE A 34 -9.96 13.88 7.90
N ILE A 35 -10.53 12.71 7.62
CA ILE A 35 -10.41 12.07 6.30
C ILE A 35 -10.98 12.96 5.19
N ASN A 36 -12.12 13.62 5.42
CA ASN A 36 -12.72 14.54 4.44
C ASN A 36 -11.84 15.75 4.15
N GLU A 37 -11.24 16.33 5.19
CA GLU A 37 -10.34 17.49 5.07
C GLU A 37 -9.06 17.11 4.34
N VAL A 38 -8.41 16.00 4.74
CA VAL A 38 -7.21 15.48 4.05
C VAL A 38 -7.52 15.16 2.58
N ALA A 39 -8.64 14.48 2.30
CA ALA A 39 -9.05 14.18 0.93
C ALA A 39 -9.27 15.45 0.09
N SER A 40 -9.83 16.50 0.69
CA SER A 40 -10.05 17.77 0.01
C SER A 40 -8.72 18.46 -0.32
N GLY A 41 -7.78 18.48 0.63
CA GLY A 41 -6.43 19.04 0.43
C GLY A 41 -5.59 18.27 -0.62
N LEU A 42 -5.80 16.96 -0.73
CA LEU A 42 -5.09 16.11 -1.69
C LEU A 42 -5.72 16.04 -3.08
N LYS A 43 -6.92 16.61 -3.27
CA LYS A 43 -7.63 16.58 -4.56
C LYS A 43 -6.83 17.18 -5.71
N GLN A 44 -6.06 18.24 -5.43
CA GLN A 44 -5.20 18.90 -6.43
C GLN A 44 -4.07 18.00 -6.95
N TYR A 45 -3.65 17.00 -6.16
CA TYR A 45 -2.63 16.01 -6.55
C TYR A 45 -3.27 14.78 -7.21
N GLY A 46 -4.55 14.83 -7.57
CA GLY A 46 -5.26 13.75 -8.25
C GLY A 46 -5.79 12.63 -7.34
N PHE A 47 -5.67 12.75 -6.02
CA PHE A 47 -6.29 11.79 -5.09
C PHE A 47 -7.80 11.89 -5.09
N ARG A 48 -8.46 10.73 -5.03
CA ARG A 48 -9.91 10.58 -4.92
C ARG A 48 -10.23 9.52 -3.88
N LYS A 49 -11.41 9.62 -3.26
CA LYS A 49 -11.91 8.57 -2.37
C LYS A 49 -12.34 7.36 -3.17
N SER A 50 -11.75 6.20 -2.87
CA SER A 50 -12.25 4.91 -3.38
C SER A 50 -13.27 4.29 -2.42
N ASN A 51 -13.14 4.55 -1.12
CA ASN A 51 -14.15 4.21 -0.10
C ASN A 51 -14.11 5.23 1.07
N SER A 52 -14.75 4.92 2.20
CA SER A 52 -14.85 5.82 3.36
C SER A 52 -13.53 6.10 4.07
N VAL A 53 -12.53 5.22 3.93
CA VAL A 53 -11.23 5.29 4.64
C VAL A 53 -10.03 5.21 3.70
N THR A 54 -10.24 5.10 2.38
CA THR A 54 -9.16 4.95 1.40
C THR A 54 -9.20 6.07 0.38
N LEU A 55 -8.04 6.70 0.18
CA LEU A 55 -7.77 7.63 -0.92
C LEU A 55 -6.84 6.98 -1.92
N GLU A 56 -7.07 7.24 -3.19
CA GLU A 56 -6.28 6.68 -4.28
C GLU A 56 -5.97 7.75 -5.32
N ARG A 57 -4.72 7.76 -5.80
CA ARG A 57 -4.27 8.48 -6.99
C ARG A 57 -3.86 7.45 -8.02
N VAL A 58 -4.28 7.62 -9.27
CA VAL A 58 -3.93 6.72 -10.37
C VAL A 58 -3.13 7.52 -11.39
N ASN A 59 -1.99 6.99 -11.82
CA ASN A 59 -1.26 7.49 -12.99
C ASN A 59 -1.32 6.44 -14.12
N GLU A 60 -0.48 6.58 -15.14
CA GLU A 60 -0.47 5.65 -16.29
C GLU A 60 -0.09 4.21 -15.93
N TYR A 61 0.72 4.00 -14.87
CA TYR A 61 1.33 2.71 -14.57
C TYR A 61 0.88 2.10 -13.25
N MET A 62 0.47 2.93 -12.30
CA MET A 62 0.39 2.62 -10.88
C MET A 62 -0.83 3.27 -10.22
N ILE A 63 -1.17 2.72 -9.06
CA ILE A 63 -2.07 3.33 -8.08
C ILE A 63 -1.28 3.57 -6.83
N GLN A 64 -1.33 4.81 -6.34
CA GLN A 64 -0.92 5.16 -5.01
C GLN A 64 -2.15 5.14 -4.08
N ILE A 65 -2.04 4.43 -2.96
CA ILE A 65 -3.12 4.22 -2.00
C ILE A 65 -2.73 4.82 -0.66
N LEU A 66 -3.66 5.56 -0.05
CA LEU A 66 -3.59 6.02 1.34
C LEU A 66 -4.76 5.42 2.09
N ASN A 67 -4.49 4.48 2.98
CA ASN A 67 -5.50 3.81 3.78
C ASN A 67 -5.47 4.30 5.23
N PHE A 68 -6.51 5.02 5.62
CA PHE A 68 -6.68 5.55 6.96
C PHE A 68 -7.11 4.42 7.90
N GLN A 69 -6.40 4.32 9.00
CA GLN A 69 -6.67 3.32 10.03
C GLN A 69 -6.84 4.03 11.37
N ARG A 70 -7.93 3.68 12.06
CA ARG A 70 -8.16 4.12 13.44
C ARG A 70 -7.63 3.07 14.41
N HIS A 71 -7.09 3.52 15.54
CA HIS A 71 -6.75 2.62 16.63
C HIS A 71 -8.02 2.07 17.29
N THR A 72 -8.02 0.79 17.66
CA THR A 72 -9.20 0.13 18.24
C THR A 72 -9.58 0.70 19.61
N HIS A 73 -8.56 1.02 20.41
CA HIS A 73 -8.71 1.38 21.82
C HIS A 73 -8.43 2.84 22.13
N LEU A 74 -7.99 3.63 21.16
CA LEU A 74 -7.47 4.97 21.43
C LEU A 74 -7.99 5.94 20.36
N PRO A 75 -8.23 7.21 20.70
CA PRO A 75 -8.66 8.21 19.73
C PRO A 75 -7.46 8.65 18.88
N THR A 76 -6.88 7.73 18.13
CA THR A 76 -5.75 7.99 17.24
C THR A 76 -5.99 7.43 15.86
N ILE A 77 -5.31 8.05 14.89
CA ILE A 77 -5.35 7.74 13.48
C ILE A 77 -3.94 7.49 12.97
N THR A 78 -3.81 6.59 12.01
CA THR A 78 -2.62 6.43 11.20
C THR A 78 -3.02 6.28 9.73
N ILE A 79 -2.06 6.43 8.84
CA ILE A 79 -2.26 6.26 7.41
C ILE A 79 -1.22 5.26 6.93
N ASN A 80 -1.68 4.19 6.30
CA ASN A 80 -0.80 3.27 5.61
C ASN A 80 -0.74 3.67 4.13
N THR A 81 0.45 3.75 3.57
CA THR A 81 0.68 4.11 2.17
C THR A 81 0.85 2.83 1.35
N ALA A 82 0.66 2.86 0.04
CA ALA A 82 1.04 1.77 -0.84
C ALA A 82 1.14 2.23 -2.30
N ILE A 83 1.87 1.47 -3.12
CA ILE A 83 1.79 1.51 -4.58
C ILE A 83 1.43 0.15 -5.13
N ARG A 84 0.63 0.15 -6.21
CA ARG A 84 0.21 -1.04 -6.94
C ARG A 84 0.34 -0.80 -8.44
N PRO A 85 1.19 -1.55 -9.16
CA PRO A 85 1.14 -1.58 -10.62
C PRO A 85 -0.23 -1.99 -11.17
N LEU A 86 -0.69 -1.32 -12.22
CA LEU A 86 -2.02 -1.56 -12.81
C LEU A 86 -2.12 -2.94 -13.49
N PHE A 87 -1.01 -3.44 -13.98
CA PHE A 87 -0.85 -4.71 -14.70
C PHE A 87 -0.60 -5.93 -13.78
N ILE A 88 -0.96 -5.84 -12.50
CA ILE A 88 -1.01 -7.00 -11.59
C ILE A 88 -2.35 -7.71 -11.72
N ASN A 89 -2.33 -9.04 -11.70
CA ASN A 89 -3.52 -9.87 -11.75
C ASN A 89 -4.54 -9.45 -10.67
N SER A 90 -5.78 -9.21 -11.08
CA SER A 90 -6.85 -8.64 -10.23
C SER A 90 -7.28 -9.52 -9.05
N THR A 91 -6.89 -10.80 -9.03
CA THR A 91 -7.08 -11.71 -7.89
C THR A 91 -6.12 -11.43 -6.74
N ASP A 92 -4.99 -10.77 -7.02
CA ASP A 92 -3.90 -10.52 -6.06
C ASP A 92 -4.10 -9.21 -5.28
N ASP A 93 -5.27 -8.55 -5.42
CA ASP A 93 -5.62 -7.35 -4.66
C ASP A 93 -5.61 -7.61 -3.14
N ARG A 94 -5.76 -8.87 -2.70
CA ARG A 94 -5.66 -9.28 -1.28
C ARG A 94 -4.22 -9.52 -0.81
N ILE A 95 -3.27 -9.53 -1.74
CA ILE A 95 -1.88 -9.96 -1.54
C ILE A 95 -0.94 -8.76 -1.46
N LEU A 96 -1.39 -7.55 -1.81
CA LEU A 96 -0.55 -6.36 -1.67
C LEU A 96 -0.63 -5.82 -0.24
N PRO A 97 0.40 -6.06 0.58
CA PRO A 97 0.45 -5.45 1.90
C PRO A 97 0.58 -3.93 1.74
N LEU A 98 0.02 -3.20 2.70
CA LEU A 98 0.22 -1.76 2.75
C LEU A 98 1.71 -1.48 2.96
N CYS A 99 2.29 -0.68 2.08
CA CYS A 99 3.72 -0.39 2.04
C CYS A 99 4.02 0.91 2.79
N LYS A 100 4.66 0.76 3.94
CA LYS A 100 5.00 1.83 4.89
C LYS A 100 3.76 2.46 5.55
N ARG A 101 3.90 2.75 6.83
CA ARG A 101 2.97 3.58 7.58
C ARG A 101 3.52 5.02 7.60
N LEU A 102 2.63 5.99 7.76
CA LEU A 102 2.95 7.42 7.67
C LEU A 102 4.11 7.86 8.56
N ASP A 103 4.26 7.22 9.70
CA ASP A 103 5.33 7.45 10.68
C ASP A 103 6.71 7.09 10.18
N LYS A 104 6.83 6.24 9.16
CA LYS A 104 8.12 5.98 8.49
C LYS A 104 8.58 7.16 7.64
N PHE A 105 7.66 8.05 7.29
CA PHE A 105 7.98 9.31 6.64
C PHE A 105 8.13 10.44 7.65
N ASP A 106 7.50 10.32 8.83
CA ASP A 106 7.66 11.27 9.91
C ASP A 106 8.94 10.94 10.72
N SER A 107 9.57 11.95 11.30
CA SER A 107 10.73 11.74 12.19
C SER A 107 10.28 11.48 13.64
N LYS A 108 8.99 11.27 13.87
CA LYS A 108 8.40 11.05 15.19
C LYS A 108 8.40 9.57 15.55
N GLU A 109 8.66 9.27 16.82
CA GLU A 109 8.66 7.89 17.35
C GLU A 109 7.25 7.24 17.39
N SER A 110 6.17 8.02 17.26
CA SER A 110 4.80 7.51 17.36
C SER A 110 4.18 7.23 15.99
N SER A 111 3.73 5.99 15.82
CA SER A 111 3.01 5.52 14.64
C SER A 111 1.55 5.97 14.52
N TRP A 112 1.09 6.71 15.52
CA TRP A 112 -0.30 7.08 15.73
C TRP A 112 -0.42 8.57 16.07
N TYR A 113 -1.31 9.26 15.36
CA TYR A 113 -1.59 10.69 15.52
C TYR A 113 -2.89 10.87 16.32
N PRO A 114 -2.91 11.75 17.33
CA PRO A 114 -4.11 11.98 18.12
C PRO A 114 -5.23 12.61 17.29
N ILE A 115 -6.44 12.10 17.46
CA ILE A 115 -7.67 12.74 17.01
C ILE A 115 -8.00 13.84 18.03
N ARG A 116 -8.11 15.08 17.56
CA ARG A 116 -8.41 16.27 18.37
C ARG A 116 -9.69 16.94 17.87
N ARG A 117 -10.39 17.70 18.74
CA ARG A 117 -11.55 18.51 18.32
C ARG A 117 -11.19 19.55 17.26
N ASP A 118 -9.98 20.10 17.35
CA ASP A 118 -9.38 20.89 16.28
C ASP A 118 -8.93 19.99 15.12
N THR A 119 -9.89 19.62 14.27
CA THR A 119 -9.65 18.76 13.11
C THR A 119 -8.77 19.42 12.06
N LYS A 120 -8.79 20.76 11.95
CA LYS A 120 -8.00 21.49 10.94
C LYS A 120 -6.51 21.39 11.20
N THR A 121 -6.09 21.54 12.46
CA THR A 121 -4.69 21.36 12.83
C THR A 121 -4.27 19.89 12.62
N ALA A 122 -5.09 18.94 13.08
CA ALA A 122 -4.79 17.52 12.91
C ALA A 122 -4.71 17.10 11.42
N SER A 123 -5.63 17.56 10.58
CA SER A 123 -5.61 17.29 9.14
C SER A 123 -4.47 18.02 8.43
N GLY A 124 -4.13 19.24 8.87
CA GLY A 124 -2.98 20.00 8.38
C GLY A 124 -1.64 19.31 8.66
N GLU A 125 -1.45 18.76 9.86
CA GLU A 125 -0.26 17.96 10.22
C GLU A 125 -0.12 16.75 9.27
N LEU A 126 -1.19 15.97 9.10
CA LEU A 126 -1.19 14.81 8.21
C LEU A 126 -0.96 15.20 6.75
N LEU A 127 -1.62 16.26 6.27
CA LEU A 127 -1.43 16.80 4.91
C LEU A 127 0.01 17.20 4.66
N SER A 128 0.64 17.89 5.61
CA SER A 128 2.04 18.31 5.50
C SER A 128 2.98 17.12 5.33
N ILE A 129 2.81 16.05 6.12
CA ILE A 129 3.64 14.84 5.99
C ILE A 129 3.40 14.17 4.63
N ILE A 130 2.14 14.06 4.21
CA ILE A 130 1.80 13.43 2.93
C ILE A 130 2.41 14.22 1.77
N ILE A 131 2.23 15.54 1.75
CA ILE A 131 2.68 16.39 0.64
C ILE A 131 4.20 16.51 0.61
N ASN A 132 4.84 16.70 1.76
CA ASN A 132 6.27 17.02 1.80
C ASN A 132 7.17 15.78 1.84
N ARG A 133 6.64 14.60 2.19
CA ARG A 133 7.47 13.40 2.39
C ARG A 133 6.93 12.15 1.68
N VAL A 134 5.64 11.88 1.78
CA VAL A 134 5.04 10.70 1.13
C VAL A 134 5.00 10.87 -0.38
N LEU A 135 4.48 11.99 -0.88
CA LEU A 135 4.35 12.25 -2.31
C LEU A 135 5.70 12.17 -3.03
N PRO A 136 6.76 12.91 -2.61
CA PRO A 136 8.06 12.84 -3.26
C PRO A 136 8.65 11.43 -3.31
N TYR A 137 8.50 10.67 -2.22
CA TYR A 137 8.99 9.28 -2.17
C TYR A 137 8.36 8.41 -3.25
N PHE A 138 7.04 8.52 -3.45
CA PHE A 138 6.33 7.72 -4.45
C PHE A 138 6.42 8.28 -5.86
N GLU A 139 6.74 9.57 -6.02
CA GLU A 139 7.04 10.16 -7.33
C GLU A 139 8.35 9.62 -7.92
N HIS A 140 9.30 9.19 -7.09
CA HIS A 140 10.46 8.42 -7.54
C HIS A 140 10.14 6.95 -7.90
N LEU A 141 8.89 6.51 -7.74
CA LEU A 141 8.42 5.14 -7.99
C LEU A 141 7.19 5.14 -8.92
N ASP A 142 7.07 6.17 -9.75
CA ASP A 142 5.89 6.45 -10.57
C ASP A 142 5.82 5.64 -11.88
N SER A 143 6.92 4.98 -12.27
CA SER A 143 7.06 4.18 -13.48
C SER A 143 7.73 2.82 -13.21
N PRO A 144 7.52 1.81 -14.09
CA PRO A 144 8.18 0.52 -13.99
C PRO A 144 9.72 0.62 -13.96
N GLU A 145 10.29 1.47 -14.81
CA GLU A 145 11.73 1.71 -14.92
C GLU A 145 12.29 2.29 -13.62
N ASN A 146 11.60 3.28 -13.05
CA ASN A 146 12.02 3.90 -11.79
C ASN A 146 11.98 2.92 -10.61
N ILE A 147 10.99 2.02 -10.56
CA ILE A 147 10.92 0.96 -9.55
C ILE A 147 12.11 0.00 -9.67
N ILE A 148 12.46 -0.42 -10.89
CA ILE A 148 13.61 -1.31 -11.12
C ILE A 148 14.92 -0.62 -10.76
N HIS A 149 15.05 0.65 -11.12
CA HIS A 149 16.22 1.46 -10.78
C HIS A 149 16.41 1.59 -9.27
N ASN A 150 15.31 1.82 -8.53
CA ASN A 150 15.32 2.00 -7.08
C ASN A 150 15.07 0.69 -6.29
N ARG A 151 15.25 -0.48 -6.90
CA ARG A 151 14.94 -1.79 -6.29
C ARG A 151 15.64 -2.01 -4.96
N GLU A 152 16.91 -1.59 -4.84
CA GLU A 152 17.70 -1.77 -3.62
C GLU A 152 17.11 -0.98 -2.44
N MET A 153 16.59 0.22 -2.70
CA MET A 153 15.88 1.02 -1.70
C MET A 153 14.59 0.32 -1.25
N LEU A 154 13.87 -0.32 -2.17
CA LEU A 154 12.64 -1.07 -1.86
C LEU A 154 12.93 -2.33 -1.05
N GLU A 155 14.02 -3.03 -1.37
CA GLU A 155 14.47 -4.23 -0.65
C GLU A 155 15.04 -3.92 0.74
N ALA A 156 15.81 -2.84 0.86
CA ALA A 156 16.28 -2.34 2.16
C ALA A 156 15.14 -1.75 3.00
N GLY A 157 14.04 -1.38 2.35
CA GLY A 157 12.85 -0.93 3.03
C GLY A 157 12.08 -2.06 3.72
N GLU A 158 11.34 -1.72 4.77
CA GLU A 158 10.33 -2.59 5.40
C GLU A 158 9.10 -2.89 4.51
N TYR A 159 9.29 -3.08 3.20
CA TYR A 159 8.26 -3.67 2.35
C TYR A 159 8.13 -5.14 2.73
N THR A 160 6.92 -5.57 3.04
CA THR A 160 6.62 -6.96 3.39
C THR A 160 6.74 -7.90 2.19
N SER A 161 6.67 -7.37 0.95
CA SER A 161 7.02 -8.11 -0.27
C SER A 161 7.42 -7.16 -1.42
N PRO A 162 8.69 -6.73 -1.52
CA PRO A 162 9.17 -5.90 -2.62
C PRO A 162 8.93 -6.56 -4.00
N SER A 163 9.06 -7.90 -4.06
CA SER A 163 8.85 -8.70 -5.27
C SER A 163 7.47 -8.48 -5.89
N SER A 164 6.43 -8.28 -5.08
CA SER A 164 5.05 -8.04 -5.55
C SER A 164 4.90 -6.77 -6.40
N VAL A 165 5.87 -5.86 -6.33
CA VAL A 165 5.91 -4.62 -7.12
C VAL A 165 7.02 -4.70 -8.18
N ILE A 166 8.21 -5.18 -7.79
CA ILE A 166 9.39 -5.16 -8.67
C ILE A 166 9.27 -6.16 -9.82
N LEU A 167 8.80 -7.38 -9.56
CA LEU A 167 8.69 -8.42 -10.59
C LEU A 167 7.73 -8.00 -11.72
N PRO A 168 6.48 -7.56 -11.45
CA PRO A 168 5.60 -7.06 -12.51
C PRO A 168 6.23 -5.93 -13.33
N CYS A 169 6.98 -5.03 -12.69
CA CYS A 169 7.65 -3.93 -13.39
C CYS A 169 8.75 -4.43 -14.32
N ALA A 170 9.61 -5.33 -13.85
CA ALA A 170 10.66 -5.94 -14.66
C ALA A 170 10.09 -6.69 -15.88
N LEU A 171 8.99 -7.41 -15.69
CA LEU A 171 8.27 -8.07 -16.77
C LEU A 171 7.69 -7.06 -17.78
N LYS A 172 7.15 -5.94 -17.29
CA LYS A 172 6.56 -4.87 -18.12
C LYS A 172 7.59 -4.09 -18.93
N THR A 173 8.83 -3.96 -18.47
CA THR A 173 9.91 -3.28 -19.21
C THR A 173 10.76 -4.23 -20.05
N GLY A 174 10.51 -5.54 -19.95
CA GLY A 174 11.34 -6.55 -20.61
C GLY A 174 12.76 -6.67 -20.02
N ASN A 175 12.97 -6.26 -18.77
CA ASN A 175 14.26 -6.38 -18.12
C ASN A 175 14.49 -7.86 -17.73
N MET A 176 15.19 -8.60 -18.59
CA MET A 176 15.42 -10.04 -18.46
C MET A 176 16.13 -10.41 -17.15
N GLU A 177 17.22 -9.71 -16.83
CA GLU A 177 18.04 -9.99 -15.66
C GLU A 177 17.23 -9.85 -14.36
N VAL A 178 16.55 -8.72 -14.19
CA VAL A 178 15.73 -8.45 -13.00
C VAL A 178 14.52 -9.38 -12.97
N SER A 179 13.89 -9.66 -14.12
CA SER A 179 12.75 -10.57 -14.16
C SER A 179 13.12 -11.98 -13.71
N ILE A 180 14.25 -12.52 -14.18
CA ILE A 180 14.74 -13.85 -13.78
C ILE A 180 15.07 -13.86 -12.28
N LEU A 181 15.79 -12.83 -11.80
CA LEU A 181 16.16 -12.72 -10.39
C LEU A 181 14.94 -12.78 -9.47
N TYR A 182 13.90 -11.99 -9.75
CA TYR A 182 12.72 -11.95 -8.88
C TYR A 182 11.77 -13.12 -9.08
N LEU A 183 11.75 -13.77 -10.26
CA LEU A 183 11.04 -15.04 -10.43
C LEU A 183 11.69 -16.13 -9.57
N ASP A 184 13.02 -16.18 -9.51
CA ASP A 184 13.73 -17.15 -8.67
C ASP A 184 13.44 -16.93 -7.19
N LYS A 185 13.45 -15.66 -6.73
CA LYS A 185 13.02 -15.32 -5.37
C LYS A 185 11.60 -15.79 -5.06
N GLU A 186 10.64 -15.62 -5.98
CA GLU A 186 9.27 -16.07 -5.77
C GLU A 186 9.14 -17.60 -5.78
N ILE A 187 9.85 -18.30 -6.67
CA ILE A 187 9.90 -19.76 -6.70
C ILE A 187 10.47 -20.31 -5.38
N ASP A 188 11.59 -19.75 -4.92
CA ASP A 188 12.23 -20.13 -3.66
C ASP A 188 11.31 -19.86 -2.46
N ARG A 189 10.62 -18.71 -2.45
CA ARG A 189 9.63 -18.38 -1.42
C ARG A 189 8.50 -19.41 -1.36
N VAL A 190 7.94 -19.79 -2.51
CA VAL A 190 6.86 -20.77 -2.57
C VAL A 190 7.35 -22.16 -2.12
N ASN A 191 8.53 -22.59 -2.57
CA ASN A 191 9.14 -23.85 -2.13
C ASN A 191 9.38 -23.87 -0.61
N ALA A 192 9.83 -22.75 -0.03
CA ALA A 192 10.00 -22.63 1.41
C ALA A 192 8.68 -22.74 2.18
N GLN A 193 7.58 -22.16 1.67
CA GLN A 193 6.26 -22.30 2.29
C GLN A 193 5.74 -23.74 2.24
N ILE A 194 5.95 -24.45 1.13
CA ILE A 194 5.61 -25.87 1.01
C ILE A 194 6.42 -26.69 2.02
N ALA A 195 7.73 -26.43 2.14
CA ALA A 195 8.59 -27.10 3.11
C ALA A 195 8.18 -26.84 4.58
N GLN A 196 7.55 -25.69 4.85
CA GLN A 196 6.99 -25.32 6.15
C GLN A 196 5.60 -25.93 6.42
N GLY A 197 5.08 -26.77 5.53
CA GLY A 197 3.82 -27.50 5.71
C GLY A 197 2.58 -26.83 5.11
N ALA A 198 2.76 -25.82 4.24
CA ALA A 198 1.65 -25.31 3.44
C ALA A 198 1.15 -26.36 2.42
N ASP A 199 -0.13 -26.34 2.07
CA ASP A 199 -0.72 -27.33 1.14
C ASP A 199 -0.02 -27.27 -0.23
N PRO A 200 0.73 -28.32 -0.63
CA PRO A 200 1.46 -28.32 -1.88
C PRO A 200 0.54 -28.10 -3.10
N ASN A 201 -0.74 -28.52 -3.04
CA ASN A 201 -1.66 -28.38 -4.16
C ASN A 201 -2.13 -26.94 -4.37
N GLU A 202 -2.25 -26.17 -3.29
CA GLU A 202 -2.55 -24.74 -3.36
C GLU A 202 -1.36 -23.98 -3.96
N TYR A 203 -0.14 -24.33 -3.53
CA TYR A 203 1.08 -23.62 -3.91
C TYR A 203 1.67 -24.04 -5.27
N ARG A 204 1.37 -25.26 -5.73
CA ARG A 204 1.83 -25.76 -7.04
C ARG A 204 1.39 -24.89 -8.20
N ARG A 205 0.19 -24.31 -8.16
CA ARG A 205 -0.29 -23.39 -9.20
C ARG A 205 0.57 -22.13 -9.31
N TYR A 206 1.10 -21.63 -8.19
CA TYR A 206 2.00 -20.48 -8.20
C TYR A 206 3.37 -20.87 -8.75
N LEU A 207 3.90 -22.04 -8.38
CA LEU A 207 5.16 -22.55 -8.95
C LEU A 207 5.06 -22.72 -10.47
N ASP A 208 4.01 -23.40 -10.95
CA ASP A 208 3.79 -23.63 -12.37
C ASP A 208 3.69 -22.29 -13.12
N TYR A 209 3.01 -21.30 -12.54
CA TYR A 209 2.91 -19.94 -13.09
C TYR A 209 4.27 -19.23 -13.18
N PHE A 210 5.05 -19.20 -12.09
CA PHE A 210 6.36 -18.54 -12.10
C PHE A 210 7.37 -19.25 -13.00
N MET A 211 7.38 -20.58 -13.02
CA MET A 211 8.21 -21.36 -13.93
C MET A 211 7.81 -21.14 -15.39
N TYR A 212 6.52 -21.03 -15.69
CA TYR A 212 6.03 -20.69 -17.03
C TYR A 212 6.55 -19.32 -17.48
N LEU A 213 6.38 -18.28 -16.65
CA LEU A 213 6.91 -16.94 -16.93
C LEU A 213 8.43 -16.96 -17.15
N LYS A 214 9.17 -17.69 -16.31
CA LYS A 214 10.62 -17.84 -16.46
C LYS A 214 10.98 -18.47 -17.81
N SER A 215 10.24 -19.49 -18.22
CA SER A 215 10.45 -20.15 -19.52
C SER A 215 10.20 -19.23 -20.72
N LEU A 216 9.21 -18.33 -20.62
CA LEU A 216 8.93 -17.33 -21.66
C LEU A 216 10.08 -16.33 -21.79
N ILE A 217 10.63 -15.87 -20.66
CA ILE A 217 11.77 -14.94 -20.66
C ILE A 217 13.00 -15.60 -21.30
N VAL A 218 13.32 -16.84 -20.91
CA VAL A 218 14.48 -17.57 -21.46
C VAL A 218 14.35 -17.80 -22.96
N LYS A 219 13.12 -17.98 -23.48
CA LYS A 219 12.83 -18.11 -24.91
C LYS A 219 12.79 -16.77 -25.66
N GLY A 220 12.89 -15.63 -24.97
CA GLY A 220 12.72 -14.30 -25.55
C GLY A 220 11.27 -13.96 -25.92
N SER A 221 10.28 -14.72 -25.43
CA SER A 221 8.85 -14.55 -25.71
C SER A 221 8.20 -13.39 -24.92
N PHE A 222 8.83 -12.22 -24.87
CA PHE A 222 8.30 -11.07 -24.12
C PHE A 222 6.94 -10.59 -24.63
N HIS A 223 6.64 -10.79 -25.91
CA HIS A 223 5.32 -10.46 -26.47
C HIS A 223 4.16 -11.14 -25.73
N GLU A 224 4.33 -12.42 -25.35
CA GLU A 224 3.32 -13.18 -24.62
C GLU A 224 3.11 -12.61 -23.21
N ILE A 225 4.21 -12.24 -22.54
CA ILE A 225 4.20 -11.59 -21.24
C ILE A 225 3.50 -10.23 -21.34
N TYR A 226 3.82 -9.42 -22.36
CA TYR A 226 3.17 -8.13 -22.57
C TYR A 226 1.67 -8.27 -22.81
N SER A 227 1.26 -9.25 -23.61
CA SER A 227 -0.17 -9.54 -23.85
C SER A 227 -0.89 -9.90 -22.54
N LEU A 228 -0.26 -10.75 -21.72
CA LEU A 228 -0.78 -11.13 -20.41
C LEU A 228 -0.93 -9.92 -19.49
N LEU A 229 0.12 -9.13 -19.30
CA LEU A 229 0.11 -7.94 -18.44
C LEU A 229 -0.91 -6.89 -18.91
N LYS A 230 -1.04 -6.69 -20.23
CA LYS A 230 -2.05 -5.80 -20.80
C LYS A 230 -3.47 -6.29 -20.53
N SER A 231 -3.69 -7.61 -20.53
CA SER A 231 -4.99 -8.20 -20.17
C SER A 231 -5.35 -7.92 -18.70
N TYR A 232 -4.37 -8.00 -17.79
CA TYR A 232 -4.57 -7.68 -16.37
C TYR A 232 -4.86 -6.20 -16.15
N GLU A 233 -4.10 -5.33 -16.82
CA GLU A 233 -4.31 -3.88 -16.81
C GLU A 233 -5.73 -3.53 -17.28
N LYS A 234 -6.16 -4.11 -18.41
CA LYS A 234 -7.51 -3.94 -18.94
C LYS A 234 -8.57 -4.43 -17.95
N ALA A 235 -8.44 -5.64 -17.41
CA ALA A 235 -9.38 -6.19 -16.44
C ALA A 235 -9.47 -5.32 -15.18
N PHE A 236 -8.33 -4.80 -14.72
CA PHE A 236 -8.27 -3.89 -13.59
C PHE A 236 -9.01 -2.58 -13.86
N LEU A 237 -8.71 -1.90 -14.97
CA LEU A 237 -9.34 -0.64 -15.35
C LEU A 237 -10.85 -0.83 -15.56
N GLU A 238 -11.25 -1.93 -16.19
CA GLU A 238 -12.66 -2.30 -16.31
C GLU A 238 -13.32 -2.47 -14.95
N LYS A 239 -12.73 -3.23 -14.02
CA LYS A 239 -13.27 -3.40 -12.66
C LYS A 239 -13.37 -2.07 -11.91
N LYS A 240 -12.37 -1.18 -12.07
CA LYS A 240 -12.29 0.09 -11.34
C LYS A 240 -13.27 1.14 -11.86
N TYR A 241 -13.45 1.21 -13.17
CA TYR A 241 -14.26 2.25 -13.82
C TYR A 241 -15.64 1.74 -14.30
N LYS A 242 -15.90 0.43 -14.31
CA LYS A 242 -17.26 -0.13 -14.47
C LYS A 242 -18.03 -0.10 -13.14
N LYS A 243 -18.43 1.10 -12.69
CA LYS A 243 -19.61 1.37 -11.82
C LYS A 243 -19.93 2.87 -11.99
N LYS A 244 -21.07 3.36 -12.48
CA LYS A 244 -22.39 2.82 -12.81
C LYS A 244 -22.88 3.56 -14.07
N SER A 245 -23.23 2.84 -15.12
CA SER A 245 -24.24 3.28 -16.10
C SER A 245 -25.55 2.64 -15.72
#